data_AF-A0A2M7L2S8-F1
#
_entry.id   AF-A0A2M7L2S8-F1
#
_cell.length_a   1.000
_cell.length_b   1.000
_cell.length_c   1.000
_cell.angle_alpha   90.00
_cell.angle_beta   90.00
_cell.angle_gamma   90.00
#
_symmetry.space_group_name_H-M   'P 1'
#
loop_
_entity.id
_entity.type
_entity.pdbx_description
1 polymer ?
#
loop_
_entity_poly.entity_id
_entity_poly.type
_entity_poly.pdbx_seq_one_letter_code
_entity_poly.pdbx_strand_id
1 'polypeptide(L)' 'MPKHQPSCYLYCEACDYQQDVAKVMPKTPFTSVDELRKNVGRFHCSVCGAKHVIIREAPAVPGLEWW' A
#
# COMPACT_ATOMS: atom_id res chain seq x y z
N MET A 1 19.78 -3.90 11.69
CA MET A 1 18.64 -4.73 11.24
C MET A 1 17.64 -3.79 10.57
N PRO A 2 17.37 -3.89 9.26
CA PRO A 2 16.46 -2.95 8.63
C PRO A 2 15.07 -3.21 9.21
N LYS A 3 14.54 -2.15 9.83
CA LYS A 3 13.25 -2.10 10.51
C LYS A 3 12.19 -2.66 9.58
N HIS A 4 11.42 -3.65 10.05
CA HIS A 4 10.17 -4.09 9.41
C HIS A 4 9.24 -2.88 9.33
N GLN A 5 9.34 -2.11 8.25
CA GLN A 5 8.34 -1.14 7.90
C GLN A 5 7.20 -1.92 7.26
N PRO A 6 5.95 -1.78 7.75
CA PRO A 6 4.81 -2.36 7.07
C PRO A 6 4.71 -1.73 5.68
N SER A 7 5.11 -2.47 4.65
CA SER A 7 4.96 -2.04 3.27
C SER A 7 3.47 -2.03 2.94
N CYS A 8 2.89 -0.84 2.85
CA CYS A 8 1.52 -0.65 2.42
C CYS A 8 1.47 -0.57 0.90
N TYR A 9 0.48 -1.22 0.30
CA TYR A 9 0.29 -1.24 -1.15
C TYR A 9 -1.12 -0.76 -1.51
N LEU A 10 -1.21 0.02 -2.58
CA LEU A 10 -2.44 0.33 -3.28
C LEU A 10 -2.70 -0.78 -4.29
N TYR A 11 -3.80 -1.50 -4.13
CA TYR A 11 -4.25 -2.53 -5.06
C TYR A 11 -5.47 -2.05 -5.82
N CYS A 12 -5.47 -2.26 -7.14
CA CYS A 12 -6.58 -1.92 -8.02
C CYS A 12 -7.29 -3.19 -8.47
N GLU A 13 -8.55 -3.34 -8.08
CA GLU A 13 -9.39 -4.49 -8.48
C GLU A 13 -9.72 -4.50 -9.98
N ALA A 14 -9.69 -3.34 -10.65
CA ALA A 14 -10.08 -3.22 -12.06
C ALA A 14 -9.02 -3.77 -13.04
N CYS A 15 -7.74 -3.79 -12.64
CA CYS A 15 -6.64 -4.21 -13.51
C CYS A 15 -5.64 -5.13 -12.81
N ASP A 16 -5.98 -5.61 -11.61
CA ASP A 16 -5.15 -6.44 -10.76
C ASP A 16 -3.76 -5.84 -10.45
N TYR A 17 -3.62 -4.52 -10.55
CA TYR A 17 -2.34 -3.86 -10.39
C TYR A 17 -2.08 -3.47 -8.93
N GLN A 18 -0.84 -3.68 -8.48
CA GLN A 18 -0.39 -3.32 -7.13
C GLN A 18 0.75 -2.29 -7.18
N GLN A 19 0.63 -1.23 -6.39
CA GLN A 19 1.58 -0.13 -6.32
C GLN A 19 1.98 0.15 -4.88
N ASP A 20 3.28 0.33 -4.64
CA ASP A 20 3.80 0.67 -3.31
C ASP A 20 3.41 2.11 -2.93
N VAL A 21 2.78 2.28 -1.77
CA VAL A 21 2.33 3.59 -1.27
C VAL A 21 3.51 4.55 -1.10
N ALA A 22 4.67 4.07 -0.66
CA ALA A 22 5.86 4.90 -0.48
C ALA A 22 6.40 5.44 -1.81
N LYS A 23 6.19 4.73 -2.92
CA LYS A 23 6.50 5.23 -4.27
C LYS A 23 5.51 6.29 -4.74
N VAL A 24 4.24 6.20 -4.33
CA VAL A 24 3.20 7.17 -4.73
C VAL A 24 3.32 8.46 -3.92
N MET A 25 3.63 8.33 -2.63
CA MET A 25 3.70 9.45 -1.70
C MET A 25 5.01 9.44 -0.90
N PRO A 26 6.16 9.68 -1.56
CA PRO A 26 7.47 9.62 -0.91
C PRO A 26 7.69 10.71 0.16
N LYS A 27 6.87 11.77 0.15
CA LYS A 27 6.98 12.92 1.05
C LYS A 27 5.95 12.94 2.19
N THR A 28 5.00 12.01 2.19
CA THR A 28 3.95 11.94 3.22
C THR A 28 4.15 10.68 4.04
N PRO A 29 4.85 10.78 5.18
CA PRO A 29 4.91 9.68 6.12
C PRO A 29 3.53 9.54 6.74
N PHE A 30 2.76 8.54 6.30
CA PHE A 30 1.54 8.19 7.00
C PHE A 30 1.90 7.48 8.30
N THR A 31 1.38 7.99 9.40
CA THR A 31 1.63 7.47 10.74
C THR A 31 1.01 6.09 10.95
N SER A 32 -0.03 5.75 10.17
CA SER A 32 -0.77 4.48 10.27
C SER A 32 -1.57 4.17 8.99
N VAL A 33 -1.84 2.88 8.76
CA VAL A 33 -2.66 2.40 7.63
C VAL A 33 -4.10 2.94 7.70
N ASP A 34 -4.63 3.18 8.89
CA ASP A 34 -5.96 3.74 9.08
C ASP A 34 -6.09 5.15 8.46
N GLU A 35 -5.06 5.99 8.60
CA GLU A 35 -5.02 7.32 7.96
C GLU A 35 -4.94 7.23 6.44
N LEU A 36 -4.19 6.24 5.95
CA LEU A 36 -4.10 5.89 4.54
C LEU A 36 -5.48 5.50 4.00
N ARG A 37 -6.23 4.64 4.71
CA ARG A 37 -7.57 4.20 4.33
C ARG A 37 -8.57 5.36 4.31
N LYS A 38 -8.48 6.30 5.26
CA LYS A 38 -9.30 7.54 5.25
C LYS A 38 -9.06 8.40 4.01
N ASN A 39 -7.86 8.32 3.43
CA ASN A 39 -7.49 9.06 2.22
C ASN A 39 -7.56 8.21 0.95
N VAL A 40 -7.99 6.94 1.01
CA VAL A 40 -7.94 6.00 -0.13
C VAL A 40 -8.68 6.53 -1.36
N GLY A 41 -9.78 7.26 -1.16
CA GLY A 41 -10.57 7.87 -2.24
C GLY A 41 -9.85 8.98 -3.01
N ARG A 42 -8.68 9.45 -2.55
CA ARG A 42 -7.82 10.39 -3.29
C ARG A 42 -6.89 9.67 -4.28
N PHE A 43 -6.68 8.37 -4.10
CA PHE A 43 -5.80 7.59 -4.94
C PHE A 43 -6.54 7.07 -6.17
N HIS A 44 -5.81 6.95 -7.26
CA HIS A 44 -6.27 6.34 -8.49
C HIS A 44 -5.18 5.39 -8.98
N CYS A 45 -5.59 4.33 -9.67
CA CYS A 45 -4.64 3.42 -10.28
C CYS A 45 -3.83 4.16 -11.35
N SER A 46 -2.50 4.10 -11.28
CA SER A 46 -1.63 4.72 -12.28
C SER A 46 -1.67 4.03 -13.64
N VAL A 47 -2.21 2.81 -13.71
CA VAL A 47 -2.32 2.03 -14.96
C VAL A 47 -3.64 2.29 -15.67
N CYS A 48 -4.77 2.05 -15.01
CA CYS A 48 -6.10 2.14 -15.63
C CYS A 48 -6.89 3.40 -15.24
N GLY A 49 -6.39 4.23 -14.33
CA GLY A 49 -7.08 5.43 -13.85
C GLY A 49 -8.28 5.17 -12.93
N ALA A 50 -8.55 3.90 -12.56
CA ALA A 50 -9.66 3.57 -11.68
C ALA A 50 -9.51 4.24 -10.31
N LYS A 51 -10.59 4.87 -9.84
CA LYS A 51 -10.68 5.50 -8.50
C LYS A 51 -10.96 4.50 -7.39
N HIS A 52 -11.40 3.29 -7.75
CA HIS A 52 -11.60 2.21 -6.80
C HIS A 52 -10.28 1.45 -6.63
N VAL A 53 -9.52 1.87 -5.62
CA VAL A 53 -8.31 1.21 -5.15
C VAL A 53 -8.47 0.90 -3.67
N ILE A 54 -7.90 -0.21 -3.22
CA ILE A 54 -7.91 -0.63 -1.82
C ILE A 54 -6.49 -0.64 -1.28
N ILE A 55 -6.34 -0.40 0.02
CA ILE A 55 -5.03 -0.44 0.68
C ILE A 55 -4.86 -1.81 1.30
N ARG A 56 -3.82 -2.54 0.86
CA ARG A 56 -3.40 -3.82 1.42
C ARG A 56 -2.10 -3.63 2.18
N GLU A 57 -2.07 -4.16 3.39
CA GLU A 57 -0.83 -4.30 4.15
C GLU A 57 -0.15 -5.58 3.67
N ALA A 58 1.18 -5.54 3.41
CA ALA A 58 1.92 -6.79 3.40
C ALA A 58 1.66 -7.49 4.74
N PRO A 59 1.43 -8.81 4.75
CA PRO A 59 1.39 -9.52 6.01
C PRO A 59 2.70 -9.21 6.72
N ALA A 60 2.60 -8.58 7.89
CA ALA A 60 3.69 -8.58 8.84
C ALA A 60 3.90 -10.06 9.12
N VAL A 61 4.92 -10.66 8.51
CA VAL A 61 5.27 -12.03 8.84
C VAL A 61 6.25 -11.95 10.00
N PRO A 62 5.83 -12.13 11.26
CA PRO A 62 6.77 -12.47 12.30
C PRO A 62 7.23 -13.90 12.04
N GLY A 63 8.33 -14.07 11.31
CA GLY A 63 9.06 -15.34 11.24
C GLY A 63 8.70 -16.31 10.13
N LEU A 64 8.76 -15.91 8.86
CA LEU A 64 9.06 -16.89 7.80
C LEU A 64 10.58 -16.98 7.62
N GLU A 65 11.21 -17.78 8.50
CA GLU A 65 12.40 -18.55 8.11
C GLU A 65 11.95 -19.49 6.98
N TRP A 66 12.24 -19.09 5.74
CA TRP A 66 12.26 -20.05 4.65
C TRP A 66 13.42 -21.00 4.96
N TRP A 67 13.09 -22.28 5.18
CA TRP A 67 13.98 -23.38 5.57
C TRP A 67 15.33 -23.41 4.82
#